data_AF-A0A7Y8JZJ7-F1
#
_entry.id   AF-A0A7Y8JZJ7-F1
#
_cell.length_a   1.000
_cell.length_b   1.000
_cell.length_c   1.000
_cell.angle_alpha   90.00
_cell.angle_beta   90.00
_cell.angle_gamma   90.00
#
_symmetry.space_group_name_H-M   'P 1'
#
loop_
_entity.id
_entity.type
_entity.pdbx_description
1 polymer ?
#
loop_
_entity_poly.entity_id
_entity_poly.type
_entity_poly.pdbx_seq_one_letter_code
_entity_poly.pdbx_strand_id
1 'polypeptide(L)'
;MSILNGPRLNFWGGITTDVSVSNNTPCLPQNADNGWPVFDLARSIVAPQAEAYSDDELNAMIDTPSAVRYTLGGWNHFGDHQVFMENALVSSQGSPGSVSTSGDLVGQPIGLLGSVDPVTGQGPFTGPMMVDLDPTASTTTQIFVGGLQIGTDDDLQLLIHCNTVCSSFDVQTRVLKPNTMDAPGSFHASGTFQLTFPLSSIVQWNRNSAGLKSIIEAPGATGIVLRFVMFEMCPKMTTAELNADYAANKNDPNPSIGRVIGTLAPAFANEPLNCQPSRQLINQDTDNAAYAELASNGLLSIDMVNLIPKQTFRADRTDITSPIGPNANYGPVSITAGTTQLTTLDPTSSPLVDYYVYGGIVDLPLSATQQQAAQTSALAVNAPGTVDDSTLQALESEYRVYGDLRNVYLEDYPDGLSITLQVRYLGGPVPAATAISIEQSPPALYTAPQDYEFLDFPATLTVEAGQRSISVPVALKPGSEAQAGFVALNCTANGLDSSGYFTSFRKYAQTDFGIPVGTLITWDMVYPHVLRFHYLAFPAMSRYVALNKPDAVMGAKNTILARIADVYKGTTLYMPVVRSMSPSQRALLSAYLTQTPWQPPQ
;
A
#
# COMPACT_ATOMS: atom_id res chain seq x y z
N MET A 1 -9.57 3.37 -19.06
CA MET A 1 -9.57 2.99 -17.64
C MET A 1 -10.94 3.27 -17.05
N SER A 2 -11.53 2.31 -16.36
CA SER A 2 -12.86 2.44 -15.78
C SER A 2 -13.01 3.52 -14.71
N ILE A 3 -12.02 3.73 -13.84
CA ILE A 3 -12.03 4.85 -12.87
C ILE A 3 -12.15 6.19 -13.59
N LEU A 4 -11.48 6.35 -14.74
CA LEU A 4 -11.50 7.58 -15.51
C LEU A 4 -12.62 7.66 -16.55
N ASN A 5 -13.17 6.56 -17.05
CA ASN A 5 -14.13 6.61 -18.17
C ASN A 5 -15.49 5.93 -17.88
N GLY A 6 -15.63 5.27 -16.74
CA GLY A 6 -16.88 4.64 -16.30
C GLY A 6 -17.62 5.49 -15.25
N PRO A 7 -18.87 5.13 -14.92
CA PRO A 7 -19.59 5.71 -13.79
C PRO A 7 -18.80 5.60 -12.49
N ARG A 8 -18.89 6.63 -11.64
CA ARG A 8 -18.08 6.79 -10.44
C ARG A 8 -18.94 7.01 -9.21
N LEU A 9 -18.48 6.49 -8.07
CA LEU A 9 -18.81 6.99 -6.74
C LEU A 9 -17.54 7.55 -6.13
N ASN A 10 -17.52 8.85 -5.82
CA ASN A 10 -16.40 9.47 -5.14
C ASN A 10 -16.72 9.59 -3.67
N PHE A 11 -15.70 9.53 -2.82
CA PHE A 11 -15.83 9.68 -1.38
C PHE A 11 -14.62 10.39 -0.80
N TRP A 12 -14.79 10.96 0.39
CA TRP A 12 -13.70 11.48 1.19
C TRP A 12 -14.05 11.41 2.69
N GLY A 13 -13.03 11.50 3.54
CA GLY A 13 -13.16 11.55 4.99
C GLY A 13 -11.82 11.33 5.68
N GLY A 14 -11.86 10.74 6.88
CA GLY A 14 -10.68 10.36 7.65
C GLY A 14 -10.23 8.92 7.38
N ILE A 15 -8.98 8.64 7.73
CA ILE A 15 -8.42 7.30 7.75
C ILE A 15 -7.42 7.17 8.91
N THR A 16 -7.40 5.99 9.54
CA THR A 16 -6.43 5.67 10.60
C THR A 16 -5.68 4.39 10.28
N THR A 17 -4.42 4.34 10.70
CA THR A 17 -3.53 3.20 10.53
C THR A 17 -2.79 2.95 11.84
N ASP A 18 -3.08 1.85 12.51
CA ASP A 18 -2.47 1.48 13.80
C ASP A 18 -1.24 0.57 13.62
N VAL A 19 -0.40 0.85 12.63
CA VAL A 19 0.76 0.02 12.27
C VAL A 19 1.77 0.02 13.41
N SER A 20 2.23 -1.16 13.81
CA SER A 20 3.45 -1.26 14.61
C SER A 20 4.66 -1.03 13.72
N VAL A 21 5.50 -0.08 14.12
CA VAL A 21 6.65 0.41 13.33
C VAL A 21 7.99 -0.02 13.93
N SER A 22 7.98 -0.90 14.93
CA SER A 22 9.20 -1.32 15.62
C SER A 22 10.18 -2.10 14.75
N ASN A 23 9.69 -2.68 13.66
CA ASN A 23 10.50 -3.35 12.65
C ASN A 23 10.98 -2.41 11.53
N ASN A 24 10.53 -1.15 11.47
CA ASN A 24 10.98 -0.19 10.45
C ASN A 24 12.37 0.36 10.75
N THR A 25 12.82 0.25 12.00
CA THR A 25 14.19 0.59 12.40
C THR A 25 14.68 -0.51 13.34
N PRO A 26 15.31 -1.57 12.81
CA PRO A 26 15.66 -2.76 13.60
C PRO A 26 16.85 -2.54 14.54
N CYS A 27 17.32 -1.29 14.69
CA CYS A 27 18.48 -0.96 15.48
C CYS A 27 18.10 0.08 16.55
N LEU A 28 18.58 -0.10 17.78
CA LEU A 28 18.59 1.00 18.74
C LEU A 28 19.69 2.00 18.36
N PRO A 29 19.44 3.31 18.50
CA PRO A 29 20.49 4.30 18.29
C PRO A 29 21.62 4.13 19.31
N GLN A 30 22.87 4.15 18.85
CA GLN A 30 24.03 4.28 19.74
C GLN A 30 24.66 5.68 19.64
N ASN A 31 24.66 6.27 18.45
CA ASN A 31 25.06 7.65 18.18
C ASN A 31 24.39 8.16 16.89
N ALA A 32 24.77 9.34 16.39
CA ALA A 32 24.15 9.93 15.20
C ALA A 32 24.31 9.09 13.93
N ASP A 33 25.36 8.27 13.85
CA ASP A 33 25.78 7.58 12.61
C ASP A 33 25.65 6.04 12.71
N ASN A 34 25.51 5.49 13.92
CA ASN A 34 25.48 4.04 14.17
C ASN A 34 24.29 3.62 15.07
N GLY A 35 23.67 2.50 14.70
CA GLY A 35 22.69 1.79 15.50
C GLY A 35 23.17 0.39 15.92
N TRP A 36 22.75 -0.05 17.09
CA TRP A 36 22.91 -1.42 17.58
C TRP A 36 21.76 -2.30 17.09
N PRO A 37 22.01 -3.35 16.30
CA PRO A 37 20.96 -4.20 15.75
C PRO A 37 20.25 -4.98 16.86
N VAL A 38 18.94 -4.84 16.92
CA VAL A 38 18.02 -5.60 17.78
C VAL A 38 17.39 -6.76 17.02
N PHE A 39 17.06 -6.54 15.74
CA PHE A 39 16.36 -7.52 14.91
C PHE A 39 17.12 -7.82 13.61
N ASP A 40 17.15 -9.09 13.21
CA ASP A 40 17.38 -9.50 11.82
C ASP A 40 16.01 -9.65 11.18
N LEU A 41 15.62 -8.70 10.34
CA LEU A 41 14.28 -8.65 9.73
C LEU A 41 14.13 -9.65 8.57
N ALA A 42 15.23 -9.90 7.84
CA ALA A 42 15.25 -10.88 6.76
C ALA A 42 14.92 -12.28 7.31
N ARG A 43 15.48 -12.64 8.47
CA ARG A 43 15.20 -13.92 9.15
C ARG A 43 14.09 -13.84 10.19
N SER A 44 13.65 -12.63 10.55
CA SER A 44 12.61 -12.37 11.55
C SER A 44 12.94 -13.02 12.89
N ILE A 45 14.14 -12.75 13.38
CA ILE A 45 14.69 -13.18 14.68
C ILE A 45 15.28 -11.98 15.43
N VAL A 46 15.57 -12.17 16.71
CA VAL A 46 16.44 -11.24 17.45
C VAL A 46 17.84 -11.32 16.85
N ALA A 47 18.48 -10.18 16.62
CA ALA A 47 19.81 -10.13 16.04
C ALA A 47 20.83 -10.83 16.98
N PRO A 48 21.86 -11.51 16.46
CA PRO A 48 22.83 -12.24 17.28
C PRO A 48 23.47 -11.41 18.41
N GLN A 49 23.66 -10.11 18.18
CA GLN A 49 24.23 -9.17 19.15
C GLN A 49 23.28 -8.84 20.30
N ALA A 50 21.97 -9.02 20.10
CA ALA A 50 20.91 -8.78 21.08
C ALA A 50 20.44 -10.06 21.80
N GLU A 51 20.85 -11.24 21.34
CA GLU A 51 20.44 -12.52 21.93
C GLU A 51 20.78 -12.67 23.42
N ALA A 52 21.91 -12.08 23.85
CA ALA A 52 22.42 -12.18 25.22
C ALA A 52 21.61 -11.40 26.27
N TYR A 53 20.75 -10.47 25.84
CA TYR A 53 19.90 -9.67 26.72
C TYR A 53 18.62 -10.44 27.03
N SER A 54 18.03 -10.21 28.20
CA SER A 54 16.69 -10.73 28.52
C SER A 54 15.60 -9.96 27.78
N ASP A 55 14.41 -10.55 27.73
CA ASP A 55 13.25 -9.93 27.12
C ASP A 55 12.81 -8.64 27.83
N ASP A 56 12.90 -8.61 29.16
CA ASP A 56 12.59 -7.41 29.96
C ASP A 56 13.61 -6.30 29.70
N GLU A 57 14.90 -6.64 29.56
CA GLU A 57 15.94 -5.68 29.20
C GLU A 57 15.72 -5.10 27.80
N LEU A 58 15.42 -5.96 26.81
CA LEU A 58 15.16 -5.51 25.44
C LEU A 58 13.90 -4.65 25.36
N ASN A 59 12.80 -5.06 25.98
CA ASN A 59 11.58 -4.25 26.05
C ASN A 59 11.85 -2.91 26.73
N ALA A 60 12.54 -2.91 27.88
CA ALA A 60 12.90 -1.67 28.54
C ALA A 60 13.73 -0.77 27.62
N MET A 61 14.68 -1.31 26.85
CA MET A 61 15.49 -0.53 25.92
C MET A 61 14.70 0.00 24.72
N ILE A 62 13.76 -0.78 24.17
CA ILE A 62 12.88 -0.39 23.07
C ILE A 62 11.89 0.69 23.53
N ASP A 63 11.29 0.50 24.70
CA ASP A 63 10.27 1.38 25.28
C ASP A 63 10.87 2.61 25.97
N THR A 64 12.20 2.67 26.15
CA THR A 64 12.85 3.82 26.79
C THR A 64 12.78 5.05 25.87
N PRO A 65 12.11 6.14 26.32
CA PRO A 65 12.10 7.39 25.59
C PRO A 65 13.53 7.98 25.55
N SER A 66 14.19 7.91 24.40
CA SER A 66 15.37 8.71 24.12
C SER A 66 15.11 9.59 22.90
N ALA A 67 15.82 10.73 22.80
CA ALA A 67 15.69 11.65 21.67
C ALA A 67 16.08 11.03 20.30
N VAL A 68 16.44 9.74 20.25
CA VAL A 68 17.23 9.17 19.15
C VAL A 68 16.61 7.96 18.43
N ARG A 69 15.37 7.47 18.69
CA ARG A 69 14.45 7.00 17.59
C ARG A 69 13.20 6.18 17.91
N TYR A 70 13.00 5.45 19.01
CA TYR A 70 11.79 4.57 19.08
C TYR A 70 10.45 5.28 19.33
N THR A 71 10.47 6.45 19.96
CA THR A 71 9.31 7.35 20.07
C THR A 71 9.43 8.55 19.13
N LEU A 72 10.54 8.66 18.38
CA LEU A 72 10.84 9.84 17.60
C LEU A 72 9.78 10.03 16.53
N GLY A 73 9.07 11.14 16.67
CA GLY A 73 8.02 11.50 15.75
C GLY A 73 6.69 10.80 15.98
N GLY A 74 6.46 10.22 17.16
CA GLY A 74 5.18 9.62 17.58
C GLY A 74 4.99 8.17 17.15
N TRP A 75 6.07 7.39 17.01
CA TRP A 75 6.03 5.99 16.57
C TRP A 75 5.20 5.07 17.49
N ASN A 76 4.62 4.03 16.90
CA ASN A 76 3.57 3.23 17.50
C ASN A 76 4.01 1.80 17.82
N HIS A 77 4.80 1.56 18.86
CA HIS A 77 5.27 0.21 19.18
C HIS A 77 4.11 -0.78 19.42
N PHE A 78 3.06 -0.32 20.11
CA PHE A 78 1.92 -1.13 20.56
C PHE A 78 0.75 -1.18 19.57
N GLY A 79 0.99 -0.81 18.31
CA GLY A 79 -0.01 -0.85 17.24
C GLY A 79 -0.42 -2.27 16.85
N ASP A 80 -1.67 -2.44 16.44
CA ASP A 80 -2.24 -3.73 16.03
C ASP A 80 -2.38 -3.94 14.51
N HIS A 81 -1.85 -3.01 13.70
CA HIS A 81 -1.86 -2.96 12.24
C HIS A 81 -3.21 -2.70 11.57
N GLN A 82 -4.27 -2.44 12.33
CA GLN A 82 -5.58 -2.21 11.72
C GLN A 82 -5.66 -0.88 10.97
N VAL A 83 -6.47 -0.86 9.91
CA VAL A 83 -6.80 0.33 9.12
C VAL A 83 -8.30 0.59 9.16
N PHE A 84 -8.71 1.82 9.42
CA PHE A 84 -10.12 2.19 9.43
C PHE A 84 -10.38 3.45 8.63
N MET A 85 -11.47 3.46 7.87
CA MET A 85 -12.02 4.68 7.31
C MET A 85 -12.91 5.35 8.35
N GLU A 86 -12.60 6.60 8.71
CA GLU A 86 -13.33 7.36 9.72
C GLU A 86 -14.19 8.43 9.06
N ASN A 87 -15.52 8.28 9.13
CA ASN A 87 -16.47 9.18 8.50
C ASN A 87 -16.15 9.45 7.02
N ALA A 88 -15.68 8.42 6.30
CA ALA A 88 -15.54 8.47 4.86
C ALA A 88 -16.92 8.30 4.24
N LEU A 89 -17.40 9.34 3.55
CA LEU A 89 -18.75 9.38 2.99
C LEU A 89 -18.68 9.56 1.48
N VAL A 90 -19.59 8.91 0.76
CA VAL A 90 -19.79 9.17 -0.67
C VAL A 90 -20.17 10.63 -0.86
N SER A 91 -19.38 11.37 -1.63
CA SER A 91 -19.50 12.81 -1.82
C SER A 91 -20.12 13.18 -3.16
N SER A 92 -19.96 12.34 -4.17
CA SER A 92 -20.58 12.54 -5.48
C SER A 92 -20.71 11.23 -6.24
N GLN A 93 -21.61 11.21 -7.22
CA GLN A 93 -21.84 10.06 -8.08
C GLN A 93 -22.22 10.48 -9.50
N GLY A 94 -21.97 9.63 -10.49
CA GLY A 94 -22.46 9.83 -11.85
C GLY A 94 -21.49 9.35 -12.93
N SER A 95 -21.84 9.62 -14.18
CA SER A 95 -20.95 9.34 -15.32
C SER A 95 -19.94 10.48 -15.51
N PRO A 96 -18.75 10.20 -16.11
CA PRO A 96 -17.77 11.23 -16.43
C PRO A 96 -18.38 12.39 -17.22
N GLY A 97 -18.06 13.62 -16.82
CA GLY A 97 -18.64 14.86 -17.37
C GLY A 97 -20.05 15.19 -16.86
N SER A 98 -20.63 14.37 -15.98
CA SER A 98 -21.96 14.58 -15.36
C SER A 98 -22.02 14.04 -13.93
N VAL A 99 -20.89 14.10 -13.21
CA VAL A 99 -20.82 13.76 -11.78
C VAL A 99 -21.57 14.80 -10.96
N SER A 100 -22.38 14.36 -10.01
CA SER A 100 -23.27 15.18 -9.19
C SER A 100 -23.01 14.96 -7.71
N THR A 101 -23.08 16.03 -6.91
CA THR A 101 -23.03 16.01 -5.44
C THR A 101 -24.38 15.67 -4.81
N SER A 102 -25.31 15.16 -5.61
CA SER A 102 -26.59 14.60 -5.18
C SER A 102 -26.79 13.24 -5.83
N GLY A 103 -27.52 12.38 -5.13
CA GLY A 103 -27.78 11.01 -5.58
C GLY A 103 -28.17 10.13 -4.42
N ASP A 104 -28.57 8.91 -4.75
CA ASP A 104 -29.05 7.91 -3.80
C ASP A 104 -27.98 7.39 -2.84
N LEU A 105 -26.69 7.48 -3.21
CA LEU A 105 -25.58 7.05 -2.35
C LEU A 105 -24.86 8.21 -1.68
N VAL A 106 -25.09 9.47 -2.08
CA VAL A 106 -24.39 10.60 -1.48
C VAL A 106 -24.72 10.70 0.01
N GLY A 107 -23.68 10.78 0.84
CA GLY A 107 -23.77 10.77 2.30
C GLY A 107 -23.70 9.37 2.93
N GLN A 108 -23.75 8.31 2.13
CA GLN A 108 -23.60 6.95 2.66
C GLN A 108 -22.15 6.71 3.09
N PRO A 109 -21.91 6.08 4.25
CA PRO A 109 -20.58 5.74 4.69
C PRO A 109 -19.98 4.65 3.82
N ILE A 110 -18.66 4.66 3.69
CA ILE A 110 -17.89 3.62 3.00
C ILE A 110 -16.75 3.15 3.90
N GLY A 111 -16.51 1.84 3.92
CA GLY A 111 -15.47 1.23 4.71
C GLY A 111 -14.89 -0.03 4.06
N LEU A 112 -13.63 -0.30 4.37
CA LEU A 112 -12.96 -1.57 4.09
C LEU A 112 -13.18 -2.52 5.26
N LEU A 113 -13.32 -3.81 4.98
CA LEU A 113 -13.62 -4.84 5.98
C LEU A 113 -12.42 -5.75 6.21
N GLY A 114 -12.36 -6.35 7.41
CA GLY A 114 -11.53 -7.52 7.68
C GLY A 114 -12.06 -8.77 6.99
N SER A 115 -11.26 -9.83 6.97
CA SER A 115 -11.62 -11.11 6.36
C SER A 115 -12.69 -11.85 7.16
N VAL A 116 -13.58 -12.52 6.44
CA VAL A 116 -14.28 -13.68 7.00
C VAL A 116 -13.27 -14.81 7.19
N ASP A 117 -13.50 -15.63 8.20
CA ASP A 117 -12.68 -16.80 8.44
C ASP A 117 -12.87 -17.83 7.30
N PRO A 118 -11.81 -18.17 6.54
CA PRO A 118 -11.92 -18.98 5.33
C PRO A 118 -12.31 -20.44 5.59
N VAL A 119 -12.24 -20.92 6.84
CA VAL A 119 -12.60 -22.30 7.21
C VAL A 119 -14.03 -22.37 7.72
N THR A 120 -14.44 -21.41 8.56
CA THR A 120 -15.75 -21.43 9.23
C THR A 120 -16.80 -20.57 8.54
N GLY A 121 -16.40 -19.65 7.67
CA GLY A 121 -17.27 -18.67 7.02
C GLY A 121 -17.83 -17.60 7.98
N GLN A 122 -17.36 -17.55 9.22
CA GLN A 122 -17.78 -16.57 10.22
C GLN A 122 -17.03 -15.24 10.04
N GLY A 123 -17.60 -14.14 10.52
CA GLY A 123 -17.00 -12.80 10.46
C GLY A 123 -17.87 -11.79 9.73
N PRO A 124 -17.29 -10.67 9.24
CA PRO A 124 -15.85 -10.36 9.24
C PRO A 124 -15.26 -10.22 10.65
N PHE A 125 -13.99 -10.58 10.82
CA PHE A 125 -13.23 -10.36 12.05
C PHE A 125 -12.15 -9.32 11.80
N THR A 126 -11.88 -8.48 12.81
CA THR A 126 -10.92 -7.37 12.76
C THR A 126 -11.18 -6.39 11.59
N GLY A 127 -10.32 -5.38 11.44
CA GLY A 127 -10.27 -4.54 10.25
C GLY A 127 -9.32 -5.08 9.16
N PRO A 128 -9.22 -4.35 8.03
CA PRO A 128 -8.09 -4.42 7.12
C PRO A 128 -6.75 -4.25 7.85
N MET A 129 -5.68 -4.85 7.33
CA MET A 129 -4.36 -4.86 7.98
C MET A 129 -3.29 -4.25 7.07
N MET A 130 -2.59 -3.22 7.57
CA MET A 130 -1.48 -2.58 6.87
C MET A 130 -0.13 -3.15 7.33
N VAL A 131 0.67 -3.57 6.36
CA VAL A 131 1.97 -4.22 6.57
C VAL A 131 2.94 -3.82 5.48
N ASP A 132 4.24 -3.94 5.75
CA ASP A 132 5.26 -3.78 4.73
C ASP A 132 5.83 -5.14 4.32
N LEU A 133 6.04 -5.35 3.01
CA LEU A 133 6.77 -6.51 2.54
C LEU A 133 8.24 -6.44 2.99
N ASP A 134 8.87 -5.27 2.80
CA ASP A 134 10.16 -4.90 3.37
C ASP A 134 9.94 -3.70 4.31
N PRO A 135 9.94 -3.89 5.64
CA PRO A 135 9.72 -2.78 6.58
C PRO A 135 10.83 -1.73 6.57
N THR A 136 11.95 -1.96 5.89
CA THR A 136 13.04 -0.98 5.74
C THR A 136 12.89 -0.10 4.49
N ALA A 137 11.97 -0.46 3.57
CA ALA A 137 11.72 0.28 2.35
C ALA A 137 10.53 1.24 2.49
N SER A 138 10.58 2.36 1.79
CA SER A 138 9.53 3.40 1.85
C SER A 138 8.31 3.13 0.97
N THR A 139 8.34 2.11 0.11
CA THR A 139 7.37 1.94 -0.99
C THR A 139 6.77 0.52 -1.11
N THR A 140 6.97 -0.32 -0.08
CA THR A 140 6.52 -1.72 -0.05
C THR A 140 5.31 -1.97 0.86
N THR A 141 4.60 -0.91 1.24
CA THR A 141 3.39 -1.00 2.05
C THR A 141 2.28 -1.71 1.29
N GLN A 142 1.56 -2.55 2.01
CA GLN A 142 0.41 -3.33 1.56
C GLN A 142 -0.74 -3.15 2.55
N ILE A 143 -1.98 -3.19 2.06
CA ILE A 143 -3.16 -3.30 2.90
C ILE A 143 -3.93 -4.54 2.48
N PHE A 144 -3.99 -5.52 3.39
CA PHE A 144 -4.83 -6.71 3.23
C PHE A 144 -6.26 -6.36 3.63
N VAL A 145 -7.19 -6.73 2.77
CA VAL A 145 -8.60 -6.37 2.86
C VAL A 145 -9.42 -7.64 2.72
N GLY A 146 -10.46 -7.79 3.53
CA GLY A 146 -11.41 -8.89 3.46
C GLY A 146 -12.73 -8.55 2.78
N GLY A 147 -12.98 -7.27 2.49
CA GLY A 147 -14.21 -6.83 1.84
C GLY A 147 -14.39 -5.32 1.82
N LEU A 148 -15.58 -4.90 1.41
CA LEU A 148 -16.00 -3.50 1.35
C LEU A 148 -17.49 -3.38 1.70
N GLN A 149 -17.83 -2.31 2.40
CA GLN A 149 -19.20 -1.96 2.72
C GLN A 149 -19.51 -0.51 2.33
N ILE A 150 -20.69 -0.28 1.76
CA ILE A 150 -21.34 1.03 1.66
C ILE A 150 -22.66 0.98 2.43
N GLY A 151 -22.91 2.00 3.24
CA GLY A 151 -24.03 2.03 4.18
C GLY A 151 -23.67 1.45 5.55
N THR A 152 -24.63 1.53 6.47
CA THR A 152 -24.50 0.94 7.81
C THR A 152 -25.15 -0.45 7.84
N ASP A 153 -25.00 -1.18 8.93
CA ASP A 153 -25.64 -2.49 9.10
C ASP A 153 -27.18 -2.40 9.05
N ASP A 154 -27.73 -1.25 9.46
CA ASP A 154 -29.17 -0.97 9.42
C ASP A 154 -29.66 -0.44 8.05
N ASP A 155 -28.77 0.09 7.20
CA ASP A 155 -29.07 0.64 5.88
C ASP A 155 -28.01 0.21 4.84
N LEU A 156 -27.85 -1.10 4.68
CA LEU A 156 -26.80 -1.68 3.86
C LEU A 156 -27.05 -1.44 2.36
N GLN A 157 -26.17 -0.66 1.72
CA GLN A 157 -26.23 -0.38 0.28
C GLN A 157 -25.43 -1.39 -0.54
N LEU A 158 -24.23 -1.75 -0.12
CA LEU A 158 -23.35 -2.72 -0.78
C LEU A 158 -22.53 -3.47 0.26
N LEU A 159 -22.45 -4.79 0.14
CA LEU A 159 -21.56 -5.66 0.91
C LEU A 159 -20.79 -6.59 -0.01
N ILE A 160 -19.48 -6.58 0.13
CA ILE A 160 -18.54 -7.43 -0.59
C ILE A 160 -17.70 -8.19 0.44
N HIS A 161 -17.57 -9.50 0.27
CA HIS A 161 -16.59 -10.32 0.99
C HIS A 161 -15.59 -10.91 -0.01
N CYS A 162 -14.36 -10.42 0.01
CA CYS A 162 -13.28 -10.85 -0.86
C CYS A 162 -11.93 -10.54 -0.21
N ASN A 163 -11.14 -11.57 0.04
CA ASN A 163 -9.76 -11.40 0.46
C ASN A 163 -8.93 -10.88 -0.72
N THR A 164 -8.32 -9.71 -0.58
CA THR A 164 -7.47 -9.07 -1.58
C THR A 164 -6.42 -8.20 -0.90
N VAL A 165 -5.47 -7.69 -1.69
CA VAL A 165 -4.38 -6.84 -1.20
C VAL A 165 -4.13 -5.71 -2.19
N CYS A 166 -3.99 -4.49 -1.68
CA CYS A 166 -3.45 -3.37 -2.44
C CYS A 166 -2.05 -3.04 -1.97
N SER A 167 -1.24 -2.44 -2.84
CA SER A 167 0.10 -1.93 -2.52
C SER A 167 0.14 -0.41 -2.67
N SER A 168 1.05 0.26 -1.97
CA SER A 168 1.24 1.70 -2.09
C SER A 168 1.90 2.08 -3.42
N PHE A 169 1.36 3.10 -4.07
CA PHE A 169 1.88 3.77 -5.26
C PHE A 169 2.04 5.27 -4.97
N ASP A 170 2.90 5.95 -5.74
CA ASP A 170 3.07 7.40 -5.68
C ASP A 170 3.27 7.93 -4.25
N VAL A 171 4.17 7.26 -3.49
CA VAL A 171 4.50 7.67 -2.13
C VAL A 171 5.41 8.89 -2.17
N GLN A 172 4.81 10.06 -2.36
CA GLN A 172 5.51 11.29 -2.72
C GLN A 172 4.93 12.53 -2.02
N THR A 173 5.56 13.70 -2.19
CA THR A 173 5.24 14.93 -1.44
C THR A 173 3.88 15.51 -1.82
N ARG A 174 2.91 15.43 -0.92
CA ARG A 174 1.53 15.93 -1.08
C ARG A 174 1.25 17.22 -0.32
N VAL A 175 2.05 17.55 0.68
CA VAL A 175 1.93 18.74 1.53
C VAL A 175 3.28 19.44 1.59
N LEU A 176 3.34 20.76 1.37
CA LEU A 176 4.61 21.51 1.32
C LEU A 176 5.09 22.00 2.70
N LYS A 177 4.15 22.38 3.59
CA LYS A 177 4.45 22.97 4.91
C LYS A 177 3.63 22.33 6.03
N PRO A 178 4.12 22.39 7.28
CA PRO A 178 5.41 22.96 7.73
C PRO A 178 6.59 22.07 7.35
N ASN A 179 7.85 22.50 7.54
CA ASN A 179 9.01 21.62 7.27
C ASN A 179 9.17 20.50 8.32
N THR A 180 8.61 20.69 9.52
CA THR A 180 8.70 19.77 10.66
C THR A 180 7.41 19.83 11.47
N MET A 181 7.04 18.73 12.12
CA MET A 181 5.94 18.66 13.08
C MET A 181 6.42 17.98 14.37
N ASP A 182 5.66 18.15 15.45
CA ASP A 182 5.85 17.49 16.76
C ASP A 182 5.44 16.00 16.77
N ALA A 183 4.64 15.61 15.78
CA ALA A 183 4.29 14.25 15.39
C ALA A 183 4.36 14.13 13.85
N PRO A 184 5.56 14.15 13.23
CA PRO A 184 5.71 14.18 11.79
C PRO A 184 5.06 12.96 11.12
N GLY A 185 5.29 11.73 11.57
CA GLY A 185 4.81 10.56 10.81
C GLY A 185 5.14 10.69 9.32
N SER A 186 4.11 10.56 8.47
CA SER A 186 4.21 10.76 7.01
C SER A 186 3.45 12.01 6.54
N PHE A 187 3.44 13.08 7.35
CA PHE A 187 2.55 14.24 7.14
C PHE A 187 2.75 14.98 5.81
N HIS A 188 3.96 14.92 5.26
CA HIS A 188 4.29 15.46 3.94
C HIS A 188 3.83 14.57 2.79
N ALA A 189 3.79 13.25 3.00
CA ALA A 189 3.60 12.28 1.94
C ALA A 189 2.12 11.94 1.71
N SER A 190 1.84 11.37 0.55
CA SER A 190 0.62 10.60 0.30
C SER A 190 0.97 9.15 -0.02
N GLY A 191 -0.04 8.30 -0.09
CA GLY A 191 0.06 6.96 -0.66
C GLY A 191 -1.22 6.63 -1.43
N THR A 192 -1.06 6.23 -2.69
CA THR A 192 -2.17 5.77 -3.55
C THR A 192 -2.30 4.26 -3.43
N PHE A 193 -3.54 3.77 -3.31
CA PHE A 193 -3.86 2.36 -3.22
C PHE A 193 -4.98 2.03 -4.19
N GLN A 194 -4.89 0.87 -4.83
CA GLN A 194 -5.94 0.33 -5.69
C GLN A 194 -6.12 -1.17 -5.46
N LEU A 195 -7.38 -1.60 -5.47
CA LEU A 195 -7.77 -3.01 -5.47
C LEU A 195 -9.06 -3.20 -6.26
N THR A 196 -9.27 -4.43 -6.72
CA THR A 196 -10.46 -4.82 -7.48
C THR A 196 -11.17 -5.99 -6.81
N PHE A 197 -12.50 -5.88 -6.73
CA PHE A 197 -13.39 -6.93 -6.24
C PHE A 197 -14.17 -7.54 -7.41
N PRO A 198 -14.13 -8.86 -7.63
CA PRO A 198 -14.91 -9.49 -8.69
C PRO A 198 -16.42 -9.40 -8.38
N LEU A 199 -17.29 -9.30 -9.38
CA LEU A 199 -18.74 -9.22 -9.15
C LEU A 199 -19.28 -10.44 -8.37
N SER A 200 -18.63 -11.60 -8.50
CA SER A 200 -18.97 -12.83 -7.76
C SER A 200 -18.75 -12.73 -6.25
N SER A 201 -18.03 -11.72 -5.78
CA SER A 201 -17.77 -11.49 -4.34
C SER A 201 -18.81 -10.57 -3.67
N ILE A 202 -19.75 -10.01 -4.45
CA ILE A 202 -20.84 -9.20 -3.91
C ILE A 202 -21.82 -10.13 -3.19
N VAL A 203 -21.98 -9.90 -1.88
CA VAL A 203 -22.90 -10.65 -1.02
C VAL A 203 -24.30 -10.07 -1.14
N GLN A 204 -24.40 -8.73 -1.05
CA GLN A 204 -25.67 -8.00 -1.10
C GLN A 204 -25.43 -6.63 -1.73
N TRP A 205 -26.42 -6.12 -2.46
CA TRP A 205 -26.48 -4.71 -2.81
C TRP A 205 -27.91 -4.21 -3.08
N ASN A 206 -28.14 -2.93 -2.87
CA ASN A 206 -29.43 -2.26 -3.07
C ASN A 206 -29.75 -2.12 -4.57
N ARG A 207 -30.59 -3.01 -5.10
CA ARG A 207 -31.00 -3.02 -6.52
C ARG A 207 -31.78 -1.79 -6.97
N ASN A 208 -32.29 -0.98 -6.04
CA ASN A 208 -32.95 0.29 -6.35
C ASN A 208 -31.96 1.45 -6.46
N SER A 209 -30.70 1.24 -6.07
CA SER A 209 -29.66 2.25 -6.19
C SER A 209 -29.26 2.45 -7.65
N ALA A 210 -29.53 3.65 -8.19
CA ALA A 210 -29.12 4.00 -9.55
C ALA A 210 -27.60 4.09 -9.65
N GLY A 211 -26.93 4.61 -8.61
CA GLY A 211 -25.47 4.68 -8.52
C GLY A 211 -24.83 3.29 -8.61
N LEU A 212 -25.22 2.35 -7.73
CA LEU A 212 -24.67 1.00 -7.72
C LEU A 212 -25.01 0.24 -9.00
N LYS A 213 -26.25 0.37 -9.51
CA LYS A 213 -26.65 -0.26 -10.77
C LYS A 213 -25.78 0.19 -11.94
N SER A 214 -25.46 1.48 -12.01
CA SER A 214 -24.59 2.02 -13.06
C SER A 214 -23.17 1.44 -13.03
N ILE A 215 -22.71 0.96 -11.88
CA ILE A 215 -21.39 0.36 -11.70
C ILE A 215 -21.43 -1.16 -11.92
N ILE A 216 -22.30 -1.85 -11.20
CA ILE A 216 -22.37 -3.32 -11.14
C ILE A 216 -22.90 -3.91 -12.45
N GLU A 217 -23.86 -3.23 -13.08
CA GLU A 217 -24.49 -3.68 -14.33
C GLU A 217 -23.94 -2.94 -15.56
N ALA A 218 -22.81 -2.23 -15.42
CA ALA A 218 -22.14 -1.61 -16.56
C ALA A 218 -21.79 -2.67 -17.62
N PRO A 219 -22.03 -2.41 -18.92
CA PRO A 219 -21.74 -3.38 -19.97
C PRO A 219 -20.27 -3.84 -19.95
N GLY A 220 -20.05 -5.14 -19.80
CA GLY A 220 -18.71 -5.74 -19.74
C GLY A 220 -18.01 -5.65 -18.38
N ALA A 221 -18.67 -5.14 -17.34
CA ALA A 221 -18.13 -5.13 -15.99
C ALA A 221 -17.85 -6.56 -15.49
N THR A 222 -16.68 -6.72 -14.90
CA THR A 222 -16.18 -7.97 -14.29
C THR A 222 -16.02 -7.84 -12.78
N GLY A 223 -16.00 -6.61 -12.27
CA GLY A 223 -15.86 -6.30 -10.85
C GLY A 223 -16.15 -4.84 -10.53
N ILE A 224 -15.73 -4.44 -9.34
CA ILE A 224 -15.69 -3.06 -8.85
C ILE A 224 -14.24 -2.77 -8.51
N VAL A 225 -13.67 -1.71 -9.08
CA VAL A 225 -12.35 -1.22 -8.70
C VAL A 225 -12.54 -0.08 -7.70
N LEU A 226 -11.71 -0.08 -6.66
CA LEU A 226 -11.58 0.99 -5.70
C LEU A 226 -10.15 1.54 -5.78
N ARG A 227 -10.03 2.85 -5.95
CA ARG A 227 -8.76 3.58 -5.79
C ARG A 227 -8.93 4.66 -4.74
N PHE A 228 -7.97 4.79 -3.85
CA PHE A 228 -7.97 5.83 -2.83
C PHE A 228 -6.56 6.34 -2.55
N VAL A 229 -6.48 7.55 -2.03
CA VAL A 229 -5.26 8.20 -1.60
C VAL A 229 -5.41 8.56 -0.13
N MET A 230 -4.44 8.13 0.69
CA MET A 230 -4.28 8.63 2.05
C MET A 230 -3.18 9.69 2.08
N PHE A 231 -3.36 10.75 2.86
CA PHE A 231 -2.42 11.86 2.95
C PHE A 231 -2.63 12.65 4.25
N GLU A 232 -1.70 13.56 4.53
CA GLU A 232 -1.64 14.26 5.83
C GLU A 232 -1.62 13.28 7.02
N MET A 233 -0.90 12.16 6.90
CA MET A 233 -0.85 11.10 7.91
C MET A 233 0.11 11.50 9.04
N CYS A 234 -0.38 11.56 10.28
CA CYS A 234 0.45 11.83 11.46
C CYS A 234 -0.05 11.05 12.69
N PRO A 235 0.82 10.69 13.64
CA PRO A 235 0.39 10.05 14.89
C PRO A 235 -0.58 10.90 15.70
N LYS A 236 -1.45 10.27 16.49
CA LYS A 236 -2.46 10.93 17.33
C LYS A 236 -1.85 11.65 18.54
N MET A 237 -0.89 11.04 19.22
CA MET A 237 -0.07 11.66 20.27
C MET A 237 1.16 12.32 19.67
N THR A 238 1.52 13.47 20.22
CA THR A 238 2.83 14.08 20.00
C THR A 238 3.96 13.20 20.52
N THR A 239 5.17 13.44 20.05
CA THR A 239 6.37 12.75 20.58
C THR A 239 6.49 12.90 22.10
N ALA A 240 6.18 14.09 22.64
CA ALA A 240 6.27 14.35 24.08
C ALA A 240 5.19 13.61 24.88
N GLU A 241 3.96 13.54 24.36
CA GLU A 241 2.86 12.80 24.98
C GLU A 241 3.15 11.30 24.99
N LEU A 242 3.63 10.75 23.87
CA LEU A 242 4.02 9.34 23.78
C LEU A 242 5.15 9.00 24.76
N ASN A 243 6.17 9.86 24.87
CA ASN A 243 7.24 9.69 25.85
C ASN A 243 6.70 9.64 27.29
N ALA A 244 5.74 10.51 27.61
CA ALA A 244 5.12 10.55 28.92
C ALA A 244 4.25 9.30 29.18
N ASP A 245 3.61 8.78 28.13
CA ASP A 245 2.82 7.55 28.18
C ASP A 245 3.68 6.33 28.54
N TYR A 246 4.80 6.15 27.82
CA TYR A 246 5.72 5.03 28.04
C TYR A 246 6.46 5.16 29.38
N ALA A 247 6.87 6.37 29.78
CA ALA A 247 7.45 6.61 31.11
C ALA A 247 6.48 6.29 32.26
N ALA A 248 5.17 6.33 32.01
CA ALA A 248 4.13 5.94 32.95
C ALA A 248 3.73 4.45 32.85
N ASN A 249 4.38 3.66 31.99
CA ASN A 249 4.06 2.25 31.68
C ASN A 249 2.61 2.03 31.25
N LYS A 250 2.00 2.98 30.53
CA LYS A 250 0.64 2.83 29.98
C LYS A 250 0.63 1.99 28.71
N ASN A 251 1.62 2.19 27.85
CA ASN A 251 1.85 1.41 26.62
C ASN A 251 0.64 1.47 25.67
N ASP A 252 0.05 2.66 25.54
CA ASP A 252 -1.10 2.90 24.69
C ASP A 252 -0.69 2.91 23.21
N PRO A 253 -1.54 2.41 22.29
CA PRO A 253 -1.29 2.53 20.86
C PRO A 253 -1.38 4.01 20.42
N ASN A 254 -0.55 4.37 19.46
CA ASN A 254 -0.47 5.71 18.87
C ASN A 254 -0.74 5.68 17.35
N PRO A 255 -1.98 5.37 16.93
CA PRO A 255 -2.29 5.24 15.52
C PRO A 255 -2.01 6.54 14.76
N SER A 256 -1.57 6.38 13.50
CA SER A 256 -1.48 7.50 12.56
C SER A 256 -2.86 7.79 11.98
N ILE A 257 -3.19 9.06 11.88
CA ILE A 257 -4.48 9.58 11.42
C ILE A 257 -4.25 10.56 10.26
N GLY A 258 -5.12 10.53 9.27
CA GLY A 258 -5.05 11.44 8.12
C GLY A 258 -6.32 11.45 7.31
N ARG A 259 -6.25 12.01 6.10
CA ARG A 259 -7.40 12.18 5.21
C ARG A 259 -7.36 11.17 4.08
N VAL A 260 -8.53 10.77 3.60
CA VAL A 260 -8.70 9.88 2.45
C VAL A 260 -9.59 10.53 1.39
N ILE A 261 -9.22 10.37 0.12
CA ILE A 261 -10.07 10.66 -1.04
C ILE A 261 -10.04 9.41 -1.92
N GLY A 262 -11.19 8.96 -2.40
CA GLY A 262 -11.22 7.81 -3.30
C GLY A 262 -12.40 7.79 -4.26
N THR A 263 -12.34 6.81 -5.15
CA THR A 263 -13.30 6.59 -6.22
C THR A 263 -13.54 5.10 -6.41
N LEU A 264 -14.81 4.73 -6.54
CA LEU A 264 -15.26 3.41 -7.00
C LEU A 264 -15.79 3.52 -8.41
N ALA A 265 -15.50 2.52 -9.24
CA ALA A 265 -15.96 2.42 -10.61
C ALA A 265 -16.14 0.95 -11.01
N PRO A 266 -16.76 0.64 -12.16
CA PRO A 266 -16.73 -0.73 -12.69
C PRO A 266 -15.28 -1.18 -12.86
N ALA A 267 -14.99 -2.47 -12.81
CA ALA A 267 -13.72 -3.02 -13.30
C ALA A 267 -14.00 -3.78 -14.59
N PHE A 268 -13.24 -3.52 -15.65
CA PHE A 268 -13.40 -4.22 -16.92
C PHE A 268 -12.33 -5.29 -17.14
N ALA A 269 -12.62 -6.24 -18.03
CA ALA A 269 -11.64 -7.23 -18.44
C ALA A 269 -10.38 -6.55 -19.01
N ASN A 270 -9.21 -7.10 -18.68
CA ASN A 270 -7.88 -6.62 -19.10
C ASN A 270 -7.44 -5.27 -18.50
N GLU A 271 -8.14 -4.76 -17.49
CA GLU A 271 -7.60 -3.69 -16.65
C GLU A 271 -6.75 -4.30 -15.52
N PRO A 272 -5.64 -3.64 -15.10
CA PRO A 272 -4.90 -4.09 -13.94
C PRO A 272 -5.78 -4.04 -12.69
N LEU A 273 -5.65 -5.05 -11.85
CA LEU A 273 -6.45 -5.21 -10.63
C LEU A 273 -6.00 -4.24 -9.53
N ASN A 274 -4.69 -4.00 -9.40
CA ASN A 274 -4.09 -3.36 -8.24
C ASN A 274 -3.22 -2.14 -8.58
N CYS A 275 -3.14 -1.76 -9.86
CA CYS A 275 -2.37 -0.61 -10.31
C CYS A 275 -3.22 0.27 -11.23
N GLN A 276 -3.10 1.59 -11.08
CA GLN A 276 -3.79 2.56 -11.92
C GLN A 276 -3.23 2.51 -13.35
N PRO A 277 -3.97 2.07 -14.40
CA PRO A 277 -3.45 2.03 -15.78
C PRO A 277 -3.33 3.42 -16.43
N SER A 278 -3.08 3.45 -17.74
CA SER A 278 -3.12 4.65 -18.60
C SER A 278 -1.93 5.62 -18.48
N ARG A 279 -2.09 6.85 -18.98
CA ARG A 279 -1.06 7.89 -19.10
C ARG A 279 -0.72 8.45 -17.73
N GLN A 280 0.56 8.61 -17.42
CA GLN A 280 1.03 9.13 -16.15
C GLN A 280 1.73 10.46 -16.35
N LEU A 281 1.29 11.48 -15.62
CA LEU A 281 1.95 12.78 -15.53
C LEU A 281 2.63 12.90 -14.18
N ILE A 282 3.88 13.33 -14.16
CA ILE A 282 4.67 13.48 -12.94
C ILE A 282 4.96 14.95 -12.72
N ASN A 283 4.58 15.48 -11.56
CA ASN A 283 4.98 16.83 -11.14
C ASN A 283 6.49 16.82 -10.84
N GLN A 284 7.26 17.62 -11.57
CA GLN A 284 8.72 17.61 -11.52
C GLN A 284 9.31 18.09 -10.18
N ASP A 285 8.52 18.81 -9.36
CA ASP A 285 9.00 19.32 -8.06
C ASP A 285 8.58 18.46 -6.87
N THR A 286 7.47 17.73 -6.99
CA THR A 286 6.93 16.91 -5.90
C THR A 286 6.98 15.41 -6.15
N ASP A 287 7.37 15.00 -7.36
CA ASP A 287 7.34 13.63 -7.91
C ASP A 287 5.97 12.95 -7.90
N ASN A 288 4.93 13.69 -7.51
CA ASN A 288 3.59 13.16 -7.38
C ASN A 288 2.93 12.98 -8.77
N ALA A 289 2.12 11.94 -8.89
CA ALA A 289 1.55 11.53 -10.17
C ALA A 289 0.07 11.90 -10.35
N ALA A 290 -0.30 12.17 -11.59
CA ALA A 290 -1.66 12.15 -12.10
C ALA A 290 -1.82 11.09 -13.17
N TYR A 291 -3.06 10.69 -13.41
CA TYR A 291 -3.41 9.69 -14.41
C TYR A 291 -4.48 10.20 -15.35
N ALA A 292 -4.27 10.06 -16.65
CA ALA A 292 -5.16 10.62 -17.67
C ALA A 292 -5.55 9.59 -18.72
N GLU A 293 -6.80 9.63 -19.15
CA GLU A 293 -7.33 8.75 -20.19
C GLU A 293 -8.28 9.53 -21.11
N LEU A 294 -8.08 9.39 -22.43
CA LEU A 294 -9.00 9.93 -23.43
C LEU A 294 -10.00 8.83 -23.84
N ALA A 295 -11.26 9.01 -23.50
CA ALA A 295 -12.34 8.14 -23.92
C ALA A 295 -12.66 8.30 -25.42
N SER A 296 -13.24 7.25 -26.01
CA SER A 296 -13.65 7.23 -27.43
C SER A 296 -14.74 8.26 -27.78
N ASN A 297 -15.49 8.74 -26.78
CA ASN A 297 -16.48 9.81 -26.94
C ASN A 297 -15.87 11.23 -26.93
N GLY A 298 -14.54 11.34 -26.83
CA GLY A 298 -13.83 12.61 -26.84
C GLY A 298 -13.69 13.29 -25.48
N LEU A 299 -14.03 12.60 -24.39
CA LEU A 299 -13.83 13.10 -23.03
C LEU A 299 -12.44 12.70 -22.51
N LEU A 300 -11.62 13.66 -22.10
CA LEU A 300 -10.37 13.42 -21.39
C LEU A 300 -10.62 13.55 -19.89
N SER A 301 -10.36 12.48 -19.15
CA SER A 301 -10.50 12.46 -17.70
C SER A 301 -9.14 12.34 -17.04
N ILE A 302 -8.88 13.17 -16.03
CA ILE A 302 -7.58 13.28 -15.37
C ILE A 302 -7.77 13.19 -13.85
N ASP A 303 -7.24 12.14 -13.22
CA ASP A 303 -7.12 12.02 -11.77
C ASP A 303 -5.94 12.86 -11.30
N MET A 304 -6.25 13.98 -10.64
CA MET A 304 -5.30 14.97 -10.17
C MET A 304 -5.17 14.98 -8.64
N VAL A 305 -5.69 13.97 -7.94
CA VAL A 305 -5.73 13.96 -6.46
C VAL A 305 -4.36 14.24 -5.85
N ASN A 306 -3.28 13.70 -6.43
CA ASN A 306 -1.92 13.88 -5.95
C ASN A 306 -1.14 14.99 -6.65
N LEU A 307 -1.58 15.43 -7.83
CA LEU A 307 -0.75 16.24 -8.72
C LEU A 307 -0.40 17.62 -8.16
N ILE A 308 -1.41 18.29 -7.62
CA ILE A 308 -1.27 19.63 -7.05
C ILE A 308 -1.16 19.46 -5.53
N PRO A 309 0.00 19.75 -4.92
CA PRO A 309 0.17 19.59 -3.48
C PRO A 309 -0.69 20.60 -2.70
N LYS A 310 -0.94 20.32 -1.42
CA LYS A 310 -1.46 21.30 -0.49
C LYS A 310 -0.32 22.18 -0.03
N GLN A 311 -0.60 23.46 0.13
CA GLN A 311 0.40 24.38 0.67
C GLN A 311 0.70 24.02 2.13
N THR A 312 -0.33 23.95 2.96
CA THR A 312 -0.20 23.72 4.40
C THR A 312 -0.94 22.47 4.84
N PHE A 313 -0.36 21.79 5.81
CA PHE A 313 -1.02 20.79 6.64
C PHE A 313 -2.25 21.41 7.34
N ARG A 314 -3.21 20.57 7.74
CA ARG A 314 -4.40 20.98 8.51
C ARG A 314 -4.03 21.66 9.83
N ALA A 315 -4.79 22.68 10.22
CA ALA A 315 -4.50 23.48 11.41
C ALA A 315 -4.68 22.70 12.73
N ASP A 316 -5.73 21.89 12.81
CA ASP A 316 -5.92 20.92 13.89
C ASP A 316 -5.45 19.54 13.38
N ARG A 317 -4.43 18.98 14.02
CA ARG A 317 -3.84 17.69 13.66
C ARG A 317 -4.84 16.54 13.78
N THR A 318 -5.83 16.66 14.66
CA THR A 318 -6.84 15.63 14.93
C THR A 318 -8.08 15.73 14.03
N ASP A 319 -8.25 16.84 13.32
CA ASP A 319 -9.38 17.05 12.41
C ASP A 319 -9.17 16.35 11.05
N ILE A 320 -9.57 15.08 11.00
CA ILE A 320 -9.46 14.26 9.79
C ILE A 320 -10.75 14.13 8.99
N THR A 321 -11.87 14.69 9.47
CA THR A 321 -13.20 14.48 8.88
C THR A 321 -13.87 15.77 8.38
N SER A 322 -13.33 16.95 8.71
CA SER A 322 -13.84 18.21 8.15
C SER A 322 -13.42 18.40 6.69
N PRO A 323 -14.15 19.24 5.93
CA PRO A 323 -13.84 19.57 4.54
C PRO A 323 -12.35 19.80 4.26
N ILE A 324 -11.90 19.31 3.11
CA ILE A 324 -10.50 19.42 2.71
C ILE A 324 -10.26 20.78 2.08
N GLY A 325 -9.35 21.56 2.68
CA GLY A 325 -8.92 22.83 2.11
C GLY A 325 -8.36 22.65 0.69
N PRO A 326 -8.37 23.72 -0.12
CA PRO A 326 -7.89 23.66 -1.50
C PRO A 326 -6.40 23.27 -1.57
N ASN A 327 -5.98 22.84 -2.75
CA ASN A 327 -4.56 22.68 -3.04
C ASN A 327 -3.86 24.04 -3.12
N ALA A 328 -2.52 24.03 -3.15
CA ALA A 328 -1.71 25.23 -3.36
C ALA A 328 -2.13 25.96 -4.63
N ASN A 329 -2.25 27.29 -4.54
CA ASN A 329 -2.65 28.13 -5.65
C ASN A 329 -1.42 28.64 -6.41
N TYR A 330 -1.04 27.93 -7.48
CA TYR A 330 0.03 28.32 -8.40
C TYR A 330 -0.44 29.28 -9.50
N GLY A 331 -1.65 29.83 -9.42
CA GLY A 331 -2.30 30.58 -10.49
C GLY A 331 -3.12 29.69 -11.43
N PRO A 332 -3.59 30.23 -12.58
CA PRO A 332 -4.38 29.49 -13.56
C PRO A 332 -3.66 28.22 -14.02
N VAL A 333 -4.35 27.08 -13.92
CA VAL A 333 -3.79 25.75 -14.25
C VAL A 333 -4.11 25.43 -15.70
N SER A 334 -3.10 25.42 -16.56
CA SER A 334 -3.23 25.08 -17.98
C SER A 334 -2.98 23.59 -18.22
N ILE A 335 -3.86 22.99 -19.01
CA ILE A 335 -3.75 21.59 -19.44
C ILE A 335 -3.52 21.59 -20.95
N THR A 336 -2.44 20.96 -21.40
CA THR A 336 -2.03 20.95 -22.81
C THR A 336 -1.74 19.54 -23.32
N ALA A 337 -1.78 19.38 -24.65
CA ALA A 337 -1.26 18.22 -25.36
C ALA A 337 -0.25 18.70 -26.40
N GLY A 338 1.04 18.47 -26.15
CA GLY A 338 2.11 19.19 -26.85
C GLY A 338 1.90 20.70 -26.73
N THR A 339 1.84 21.40 -27.86
CA THR A 339 1.59 22.85 -27.92
C THR A 339 0.10 23.24 -27.94
N THR A 340 -0.81 22.27 -28.00
CA THR A 340 -2.26 22.54 -28.08
C THR A 340 -2.84 22.71 -26.69
N GLN A 341 -3.46 23.87 -26.42
CA GLN A 341 -4.18 24.09 -25.18
C GLN A 341 -5.51 23.33 -25.16
N LEU A 342 -5.72 22.51 -24.13
CA LEU A 342 -6.96 21.78 -23.92
C LEU A 342 -7.93 22.61 -23.09
N THR A 343 -7.46 23.16 -21.97
CA THR A 343 -8.23 24.06 -21.10
C THR A 343 -7.30 24.88 -20.19
N THR A 344 -7.87 25.87 -19.50
CA THR A 344 -7.28 26.50 -18.31
C THR A 344 -8.31 26.51 -17.21
N LEU A 345 -7.94 26.02 -16.03
CA LEU A 345 -8.78 25.97 -14.84
C LEU A 345 -8.42 27.12 -13.89
N ASP A 346 -9.44 27.74 -13.30
CA ASP A 346 -9.25 28.74 -12.25
C ASP A 346 -8.99 28.01 -10.91
N PRO A 347 -7.85 28.27 -10.25
CA PRO A 347 -7.48 27.61 -8.99
C PRO A 347 -8.44 27.93 -7.83
N THR A 348 -9.27 28.96 -7.97
CA THR A 348 -10.22 29.41 -6.94
C THR A 348 -11.65 28.93 -7.17
N SER A 349 -11.90 28.23 -8.27
CA SER A 349 -13.22 27.69 -8.61
C SER A 349 -13.24 26.17 -8.62
N SER A 350 -14.45 25.61 -8.67
CA SER A 350 -14.63 24.20 -8.99
C SER A 350 -14.07 23.90 -10.40
N PRO A 351 -13.40 22.76 -10.62
CA PRO A 351 -13.23 21.64 -9.67
C PRO A 351 -11.98 21.73 -8.77
N LEU A 352 -11.15 22.77 -8.86
CA LEU A 352 -9.87 22.80 -8.13
C LEU A 352 -10.01 23.14 -6.64
N VAL A 353 -10.95 24.02 -6.30
CA VAL A 353 -11.18 24.43 -4.89
C VAL A 353 -11.83 23.34 -4.04
N ASP A 354 -12.67 22.50 -4.66
CA ASP A 354 -13.46 21.43 -4.04
C ASP A 354 -13.15 20.05 -4.62
N TYR A 355 -11.93 19.87 -5.14
CA TYR A 355 -11.49 18.67 -5.87
C TYR A 355 -11.84 17.35 -5.16
N TYR A 356 -11.70 17.30 -3.83
CA TYR A 356 -11.96 16.13 -3.02
C TYR A 356 -13.42 15.64 -3.09
N VAL A 357 -14.38 16.53 -3.40
CA VAL A 357 -15.79 16.18 -3.58
C VAL A 357 -16.00 15.32 -4.83
N TYR A 358 -15.17 15.51 -5.86
CA TYR A 358 -15.23 14.83 -7.14
C TYR A 358 -14.15 13.75 -7.29
N GLY A 359 -13.60 13.27 -6.17
CA GLY A 359 -12.53 12.26 -6.18
C GLY A 359 -11.22 12.78 -6.77
N GLY A 360 -11.07 14.11 -6.89
CA GLY A 360 -9.96 14.81 -7.55
C GLY A 360 -9.84 14.56 -9.05
N ILE A 361 -10.91 14.07 -9.70
CA ILE A 361 -10.92 13.80 -11.13
C ILE A 361 -11.55 14.98 -11.88
N VAL A 362 -10.89 15.43 -12.93
CA VAL A 362 -11.38 16.48 -13.85
C VAL A 362 -11.74 15.85 -15.19
N ASP A 363 -12.95 16.14 -15.67
CA ASP A 363 -13.46 15.66 -16.96
C ASP A 363 -13.52 16.80 -17.98
N LEU A 364 -12.88 16.63 -19.14
CA LEU A 364 -12.70 17.66 -20.15
C LEU A 364 -13.27 17.21 -21.51
N PRO A 365 -14.40 17.77 -21.98
CA PRO A 365 -14.87 17.52 -23.33
C PRO A 365 -13.92 18.19 -24.33
N LEU A 366 -13.32 17.40 -25.22
CA LEU A 366 -12.36 17.90 -26.20
C LEU A 366 -12.99 18.05 -27.59
N SER A 367 -12.62 19.11 -28.29
CA SER A 367 -12.87 19.25 -29.73
C SER A 367 -12.07 18.21 -30.53
N ALA A 368 -12.45 17.94 -31.79
CA ALA A 368 -11.74 16.97 -32.63
C ALA A 368 -10.22 17.28 -32.77
N THR A 369 -9.84 18.55 -32.89
CA THR A 369 -8.44 18.98 -32.94
C THR A 369 -7.70 18.68 -31.63
N GLN A 370 -8.36 18.94 -30.49
CA GLN A 370 -7.79 18.65 -29.18
C GLN A 370 -7.68 17.14 -28.92
N GLN A 371 -8.65 16.34 -29.36
CA GLN A 371 -8.59 14.88 -29.29
C GLN A 371 -7.39 14.35 -30.08
N GLN A 372 -7.20 14.83 -31.31
CA GLN A 372 -6.05 14.45 -32.13
C GLN A 372 -4.72 14.80 -31.44
N ALA A 373 -4.61 16.02 -30.89
CA ALA A 373 -3.42 16.44 -30.18
C ALA A 373 -3.15 15.58 -28.94
N ALA A 374 -4.19 15.29 -28.15
CA ALA A 374 -4.08 14.40 -26.99
C ALA A 374 -3.67 12.99 -27.38
N GLN A 375 -4.07 12.47 -28.54
CA GLN A 375 -3.68 11.12 -28.99
C GLN A 375 -2.22 11.02 -29.44
N THR A 376 -1.61 12.10 -29.94
CA THR A 376 -0.31 12.06 -30.59
C THR A 376 0.81 12.77 -29.84
N SER A 377 0.49 13.44 -28.74
CA SER A 377 1.45 14.26 -28.00
C SER A 377 1.31 14.04 -26.51
N ALA A 378 2.43 14.16 -25.78
CA ALA A 378 2.46 14.15 -24.33
C ALA A 378 1.55 15.24 -23.73
N LEU A 379 0.86 14.89 -22.64
CA LEU A 379 0.08 15.83 -21.83
C LEU A 379 0.97 16.60 -20.87
N ALA A 380 0.54 17.81 -20.53
CA ALA A 380 1.13 18.57 -19.43
C ALA A 380 0.06 19.31 -18.62
N VAL A 381 0.33 19.48 -17.33
CA VAL A 381 -0.46 20.32 -16.42
C VAL A 381 0.49 21.30 -15.75
N ASN A 382 0.36 22.58 -16.06
CA ASN A 382 1.29 23.62 -15.63
C ASN A 382 0.56 24.81 -15.03
N ALA A 383 1.23 25.55 -14.15
CA ALA A 383 0.76 26.86 -13.68
C ALA A 383 1.93 27.84 -13.57
N PRO A 384 1.67 29.16 -13.67
CA PRO A 384 2.74 30.17 -13.82
C PRO A 384 3.44 30.57 -12.51
N GLY A 385 2.81 30.32 -11.36
CA GLY A 385 3.30 30.75 -10.06
C GLY A 385 4.23 29.74 -9.37
N THR A 386 4.81 30.19 -8.27
CA THR A 386 5.60 29.40 -7.33
C THR A 386 4.96 29.50 -5.95
N VAL A 387 4.87 28.39 -5.22
CA VAL A 387 4.33 28.32 -3.86
C VAL A 387 5.31 27.53 -3.00
N ASP A 388 5.80 28.12 -1.91
CA ASP A 388 6.77 27.50 -1.00
C ASP A 388 7.98 26.88 -1.74
N ASP A 389 8.56 27.65 -2.67
CA ASP A 389 9.69 27.27 -3.53
C ASP A 389 9.44 26.07 -4.48
N SER A 390 8.20 25.57 -4.53
CA SER A 390 7.73 24.60 -5.50
C SER A 390 7.01 25.29 -6.67
N THR A 391 6.99 24.62 -7.81
CA THR A 391 6.24 24.94 -9.03
C THR A 391 5.26 23.80 -9.34
N LEU A 392 4.24 24.10 -10.15
CA LEU A 392 3.39 23.06 -10.75
C LEU A 392 3.84 22.89 -12.20
N GLN A 393 4.71 21.90 -12.42
CA GLN A 393 5.13 21.47 -13.75
C GLN A 393 4.95 19.97 -13.84
N ALA A 394 3.80 19.51 -14.32
CA ALA A 394 3.55 18.09 -14.51
C ALA A 394 3.65 17.72 -15.98
N LEU A 395 4.53 16.76 -16.28
CA LEU A 395 4.80 16.29 -17.62
C LEU A 395 4.48 14.81 -17.71
N GLU A 396 3.81 14.40 -18.80
CA GLU A 396 3.62 12.99 -19.10
C GLU A 396 4.94 12.34 -19.52
N SER A 397 5.23 11.15 -18.95
CA SER A 397 6.23 10.27 -19.54
C SER A 397 5.64 9.59 -20.77
N GLU A 398 6.29 9.77 -21.93
CA GLU A 398 5.80 9.19 -23.19
C GLU A 398 5.64 7.67 -23.11
N TYR A 399 6.55 7.00 -22.41
CA TYR A 399 6.46 5.59 -22.07
C TYR A 399 6.06 5.40 -20.62
N ARG A 400 5.25 4.37 -20.36
CA ARG A 400 4.94 3.93 -19.00
C ARG A 400 4.98 2.41 -18.91
N VAL A 401 5.72 1.91 -17.92
CA VAL A 401 5.70 0.51 -17.49
C VAL A 401 4.87 0.41 -16.21
N TYR A 402 4.05 -0.63 -16.06
CA TYR A 402 3.29 -0.88 -14.83
C TYR A 402 2.78 -2.33 -14.75
N GLY A 403 2.36 -2.80 -13.58
CA GLY A 403 1.84 -4.16 -13.39
C GLY A 403 1.11 -4.35 -12.06
N ASP A 404 0.47 -5.51 -11.90
CA ASP A 404 -0.30 -5.86 -10.69
C ASP A 404 0.56 -6.41 -9.55
N LEU A 405 1.70 -7.02 -9.88
CA LEU A 405 2.60 -7.63 -8.90
C LEU A 405 3.62 -6.60 -8.41
N ARG A 406 3.26 -5.84 -7.38
CA ARG A 406 4.17 -4.86 -6.76
C ARG A 406 4.95 -5.40 -5.57
N ASN A 407 4.36 -6.31 -4.80
CA ASN A 407 4.95 -6.92 -3.62
C ASN A 407 4.70 -8.43 -3.66
N VAL A 408 5.78 -9.23 -3.70
CA VAL A 408 5.74 -10.68 -3.93
C VAL A 408 6.47 -11.44 -2.83
N TYR A 409 5.76 -12.38 -2.22
CA TYR A 409 6.30 -13.36 -1.29
C TYR A 409 6.74 -14.60 -2.07
N LEU A 410 8.05 -14.86 -2.18
CA LEU A 410 8.60 -15.88 -3.10
C LEU A 410 8.28 -17.32 -2.69
N GLU A 411 7.95 -17.57 -1.42
CA GLU A 411 7.53 -18.89 -0.94
C GLU A 411 6.19 -19.34 -1.53
N ASP A 412 5.37 -18.42 -2.04
CA ASP A 412 4.14 -18.77 -2.77
C ASP A 412 4.44 -19.17 -4.23
N TYR A 413 5.70 -19.04 -4.67
CA TYR A 413 6.18 -19.31 -6.03
C TYR A 413 7.48 -20.14 -6.02
N PRO A 414 7.48 -21.36 -5.47
CA PRO A 414 8.69 -22.19 -5.34
C PRO A 414 9.33 -22.56 -6.69
N ASP A 415 8.52 -22.67 -7.75
CA ASP A 415 8.98 -22.96 -9.12
C ASP A 415 9.27 -21.69 -9.94
N GLY A 416 9.27 -20.52 -9.29
CA GLY A 416 9.33 -19.21 -9.93
C GLY A 416 7.95 -18.69 -10.37
N LEU A 417 7.96 -17.49 -10.95
CA LEU A 417 6.77 -16.78 -11.41
C LEU A 417 7.02 -16.03 -12.71
N SER A 418 5.94 -15.55 -13.31
CA SER A 418 6.00 -14.70 -14.49
C SER A 418 5.25 -13.40 -14.24
N ILE A 419 5.99 -12.28 -14.26
CA ILE A 419 5.43 -10.95 -14.03
C ILE A 419 4.94 -10.40 -15.35
N THR A 420 3.64 -10.08 -15.43
CA THR A 420 3.11 -9.39 -16.61
C THR A 420 3.27 -7.89 -16.43
N LEU A 421 4.15 -7.29 -17.22
CA LEU A 421 4.31 -5.84 -17.32
C LEU A 421 3.45 -5.33 -18.47
N GLN A 422 2.67 -4.29 -18.20
CA GLN A 422 2.04 -3.46 -19.20
C GLN A 422 3.04 -2.39 -19.64
N VAL A 423 3.15 -2.18 -20.95
CA VAL A 423 3.99 -1.15 -21.56
C VAL A 423 3.11 -0.32 -22.48
N ARG A 424 3.10 0.99 -22.29
CA ARG A 424 2.28 1.93 -23.06
C ARG A 424 3.15 3.06 -23.60
N TYR A 425 2.80 3.53 -24.79
CA TYR A 425 3.28 4.79 -25.36
C TYR A 425 2.10 5.75 -25.50
N LEU A 426 2.10 6.86 -24.75
CA LEU A 426 0.99 7.83 -24.69
C LEU A 426 -0.38 7.18 -24.44
N GLY A 427 -0.41 6.14 -23.60
CA GLY A 427 -1.61 5.33 -23.30
C GLY A 427 -1.98 4.28 -24.37
N GLY A 428 -1.33 4.31 -25.53
CA GLY A 428 -1.49 3.37 -26.64
C GLY A 428 -0.46 2.23 -26.66
N PRO A 429 -0.49 1.37 -27.70
CA PRO A 429 0.56 0.39 -27.95
C PRO A 429 1.89 1.06 -28.30
N VAL A 430 3.01 0.35 -28.11
CA VAL A 430 4.33 0.90 -28.47
C VAL A 430 4.46 1.06 -29.99
N PRO A 431 5.05 2.17 -30.50
CA PRO A 431 5.13 2.46 -31.93
C PRO A 431 6.26 1.72 -32.66
N ALA A 432 7.27 1.26 -31.92
CA ALA A 432 8.45 0.56 -32.42
C ALA A 432 8.94 -0.46 -31.38
N ALA A 433 9.88 -1.32 -31.78
CA ALA A 433 10.56 -2.23 -30.86
C ALA A 433 11.15 -1.43 -29.69
N THR A 434 10.69 -1.74 -28.48
CA THR A 434 10.99 -1.01 -27.25
C THR A 434 11.73 -1.95 -26.31
N ALA A 435 12.94 -1.57 -25.89
CA ALA A 435 13.71 -2.34 -24.92
C ALA A 435 13.14 -2.11 -23.52
N ILE A 436 12.97 -3.18 -22.74
CA ILE A 436 12.62 -3.12 -21.32
C ILE A 436 13.85 -3.56 -20.54
N SER A 437 14.51 -2.62 -19.89
CA SER A 437 15.65 -2.90 -19.00
C SER A 437 15.11 -3.34 -17.64
N ILE A 438 15.71 -4.38 -17.07
CA ILE A 438 15.33 -4.94 -15.76
C ILE A 438 16.58 -5.00 -14.90
N GLU A 439 16.57 -4.32 -13.77
CA GLU A 439 17.70 -4.23 -12.85
C GLU A 439 17.25 -4.54 -11.42
N GLN A 440 18.03 -5.36 -10.72
CA GLN A 440 17.80 -5.60 -9.30
C GLN A 440 18.43 -4.48 -8.45
N SER A 441 17.74 -4.06 -7.39
CA SER A 441 18.28 -3.13 -6.39
C SER A 441 18.10 -3.67 -4.97
N PRO A 442 19.13 -3.61 -4.11
CA PRO A 442 18.98 -3.93 -2.70
C PRO A 442 18.13 -2.87 -1.98
N PRO A 443 17.51 -3.23 -0.85
CA PRO A 443 16.95 -2.23 0.06
C PRO A 443 18.06 -1.48 0.81
N ALA A 444 17.67 -0.40 1.52
CA ALA A 444 18.62 0.48 2.19
C ALA A 444 19.46 -0.22 3.27
N LEU A 445 18.88 -1.19 4.00
CA LEU A 445 19.55 -1.87 5.11
C LEU A 445 20.29 -3.15 4.70
N TYR A 446 19.76 -3.90 3.74
CA TYR A 446 20.29 -5.21 3.33
C TYR A 446 21.02 -5.12 1.99
N THR A 447 22.22 -4.54 2.03
CA THR A 447 23.01 -4.23 0.83
C THR A 447 24.07 -5.26 0.48
N ALA A 448 24.23 -6.31 1.29
CA ALA A 448 25.19 -7.36 1.02
C ALA A 448 24.58 -8.42 0.07
N PRO A 449 25.33 -8.95 -0.91
CA PRO A 449 24.78 -9.81 -1.96
C PRO A 449 23.95 -11.01 -1.46
N GLN A 450 24.31 -11.60 -0.33
CA GLN A 450 23.57 -12.74 0.24
C GLN A 450 22.13 -12.40 0.68
N ASP A 451 21.79 -11.12 0.80
CA ASP A 451 20.50 -10.64 1.30
C ASP A 451 19.56 -10.13 0.18
N TYR A 452 20.04 -10.04 -1.07
CA TYR A 452 19.21 -9.57 -2.20
C TYR A 452 19.49 -10.29 -3.55
N GLU A 453 20.64 -10.95 -3.74
CA GLU A 453 21.00 -11.59 -5.02
C GLU A 453 20.51 -13.04 -5.18
N PHE A 454 19.23 -13.29 -4.90
CA PHE A 454 18.62 -14.64 -4.97
C PHE A 454 17.74 -14.90 -6.20
N LEU A 455 17.64 -13.96 -7.15
CA LEU A 455 16.76 -14.08 -8.32
C LEU A 455 17.53 -14.30 -9.63
N ASP A 456 16.99 -15.16 -10.51
CA ASP A 456 17.37 -15.28 -11.91
C ASP A 456 16.27 -14.66 -12.79
N PHE A 457 16.66 -13.76 -13.69
CA PHE A 457 15.77 -12.97 -14.54
C PHE A 457 16.51 -12.43 -15.77
N PRO A 458 15.81 -12.15 -16.89
CA PRO A 458 16.42 -11.51 -18.04
C PRO A 458 16.71 -10.04 -17.74
N ALA A 459 17.94 -9.57 -17.99
CA ALA A 459 18.31 -8.16 -17.82
C ALA A 459 17.64 -7.22 -18.85
N THR A 460 17.23 -7.76 -19.99
CA THR A 460 16.53 -6.99 -21.03
C THR A 460 15.53 -7.87 -21.77
N LEU A 461 14.38 -7.29 -22.09
CA LEU A 461 13.38 -7.87 -22.98
C LEU A 461 12.97 -6.86 -24.05
N THR A 462 12.26 -7.30 -25.08
CA THR A 462 11.80 -6.41 -26.17
C THR A 462 10.29 -6.54 -26.37
N VAL A 463 9.61 -5.39 -26.37
CA VAL A 463 8.20 -5.26 -26.75
C VAL A 463 8.13 -4.81 -28.20
N GLU A 464 7.53 -5.60 -29.07
CA GLU A 464 7.44 -5.30 -30.49
C GLU A 464 6.39 -4.23 -30.79
N ALA A 465 6.53 -3.55 -31.92
CA ALA A 465 5.57 -2.56 -32.39
C ALA A 465 4.13 -3.10 -32.38
N GLY A 466 3.19 -2.33 -31.84
CA GLY A 466 1.78 -2.72 -31.71
C GLY A 466 1.45 -3.56 -30.46
N GLN A 467 2.44 -4.06 -29.72
CA GLN A 467 2.22 -4.77 -28.46
C GLN A 467 2.00 -3.81 -27.28
N ARG A 468 1.51 -4.37 -26.18
CA ARG A 468 1.09 -3.66 -24.96
C ARG A 468 1.61 -4.30 -23.68
N SER A 469 2.23 -5.46 -23.75
CA SER A 469 2.61 -6.16 -22.52
C SER A 469 3.71 -7.15 -22.81
N ILE A 470 4.44 -7.49 -21.76
CA ILE A 470 5.50 -8.48 -21.80
C ILE A 470 5.53 -9.28 -20.50
N SER A 471 6.02 -10.51 -20.61
CA SER A 471 6.12 -11.45 -19.51
C SER A 471 7.58 -11.53 -19.07
N VAL A 472 7.86 -11.22 -17.80
CA VAL A 472 9.20 -11.34 -17.21
C VAL A 472 9.25 -12.63 -16.39
N PRO A 473 9.96 -13.67 -16.86
CA PRO A 473 10.20 -14.85 -16.04
C PRO A 473 11.16 -14.51 -14.91
N VAL A 474 10.82 -14.91 -13.70
CA VAL A 474 11.63 -14.75 -12.49
C VAL A 474 11.68 -16.08 -11.76
N ALA A 475 12.88 -16.56 -11.46
CA ALA A 475 13.10 -17.79 -10.71
C ALA A 475 14.07 -17.55 -9.54
N LEU A 476 14.08 -18.47 -8.58
CA LEU A 476 15.10 -18.49 -7.53
C LEU A 476 16.42 -19.01 -8.11
N LYS A 477 17.55 -18.39 -7.74
CA LYS A 477 18.87 -18.92 -8.09
C LYS A 477 19.11 -20.26 -7.38
N PRO A 478 19.63 -21.29 -8.06
CA PRO A 478 20.08 -22.52 -7.40
C PRO A 478 21.12 -22.23 -6.32
N GLY A 479 21.03 -22.88 -5.15
CA GLY A 479 21.97 -22.65 -4.05
C GLY A 479 21.60 -21.45 -3.15
N SER A 480 20.49 -20.76 -3.43
CA SER A 480 20.00 -19.63 -2.61
C SER A 480 19.06 -20.06 -1.48
N GLU A 481 18.86 -21.36 -1.23
CA GLU A 481 17.86 -21.91 -0.31
C GLU A 481 17.99 -21.31 1.10
N ALA A 482 19.23 -21.21 1.61
CA ALA A 482 19.55 -20.64 2.92
C ALA A 482 19.56 -19.10 2.99
N GLN A 483 19.46 -18.40 1.85
CA GLN A 483 19.41 -16.94 1.82
C GLN A 483 18.04 -16.43 2.28
N ALA A 484 18.02 -15.26 2.91
CA ALA A 484 16.79 -14.53 3.25
C ALA A 484 17.04 -13.05 2.99
N GLY A 485 15.99 -12.32 2.61
CA GLY A 485 16.07 -10.87 2.46
C GLY A 485 15.09 -10.33 1.44
N PHE A 486 15.44 -9.19 0.86
CA PHE A 486 14.54 -8.38 0.06
C PHE A 486 15.26 -7.86 -1.19
N VAL A 487 14.53 -7.72 -2.29
CA VAL A 487 15.08 -7.16 -3.53
C VAL A 487 13.95 -6.51 -4.32
N ALA A 488 14.23 -5.41 -5.03
CA ALA A 488 13.31 -4.86 -6.02
C ALA A 488 13.87 -5.08 -7.44
N LEU A 489 13.01 -5.47 -8.37
CA LEU A 489 13.30 -5.47 -9.81
C LEU A 489 12.72 -4.19 -10.42
N ASN A 490 13.58 -3.25 -10.77
CA ASN A 490 13.24 -2.00 -11.43
C ASN A 490 13.18 -2.22 -12.94
N CYS A 491 12.12 -1.74 -13.57
CA CYS A 491 11.83 -1.92 -14.99
C CYS A 491 11.67 -0.55 -15.66
N THR A 492 12.42 -0.30 -16.73
CA THR A 492 12.32 0.95 -17.52
C THR A 492 12.20 0.64 -19.02
N ALA A 493 11.47 1.47 -19.75
CA ALA A 493 11.36 1.42 -21.20
C ALA A 493 12.44 2.31 -21.85
N ASN A 494 13.24 1.74 -22.75
CA ASN A 494 14.36 2.39 -23.45
C ASN A 494 15.36 3.09 -22.51
N GLY A 495 15.51 2.61 -21.27
CA GLY A 495 16.36 3.23 -20.26
C GLY A 495 15.86 4.59 -19.75
N LEU A 496 14.58 4.91 -19.95
CA LEU A 496 13.97 6.14 -19.46
C LEU A 496 13.44 5.95 -18.04
N ASP A 497 14.07 6.58 -17.05
CA ASP A 497 13.64 6.51 -15.64
C ASP A 497 12.20 7.01 -15.44
N SER A 498 11.77 7.99 -16.23
CA SER A 498 10.40 8.52 -16.19
C SER A 498 9.32 7.49 -16.52
N SER A 499 9.69 6.36 -17.13
CA SER A 499 8.78 5.24 -17.43
C SER A 499 8.73 4.17 -16.35
N GLY A 500 9.50 4.35 -15.27
CA GLY A 500 9.88 3.33 -14.30
C GLY A 500 8.71 2.66 -13.57
N TYR A 501 8.89 1.36 -13.31
CA TYR A 501 8.07 0.55 -12.43
C TYR A 501 8.98 -0.38 -11.63
N PHE A 502 8.49 -0.93 -10.52
CA PHE A 502 9.22 -1.96 -9.81
C PHE A 502 8.29 -3.03 -9.21
N THR A 503 8.85 -4.21 -9.03
CA THR A 503 8.28 -5.28 -8.21
C THR A 503 9.25 -5.60 -7.08
N SER A 504 8.79 -5.56 -5.84
CA SER A 504 9.56 -5.94 -4.65
C SER A 504 9.29 -7.39 -4.26
N PHE A 505 10.34 -8.07 -3.80
CA PHE A 505 10.32 -9.47 -3.42
C PHE A 505 10.84 -9.67 -2.02
N ARG A 506 10.21 -10.60 -1.30
CA ARG A 506 10.71 -11.13 -0.04
C ARG A 506 11.06 -12.59 -0.21
N LYS A 507 12.26 -12.97 0.22
CA LYS A 507 12.71 -14.35 0.32
C LYS A 507 12.89 -14.74 1.78
N TYR A 508 12.36 -15.90 2.15
CA TYR A 508 12.64 -16.55 3.42
C TYR A 508 13.76 -17.59 3.27
N ALA A 509 14.56 -17.75 4.33
CA ALA A 509 15.53 -18.84 4.42
C ALA A 509 14.82 -20.16 4.71
N GLN A 510 15.23 -21.21 4.00
CA GLN A 510 15.01 -22.59 4.43
C GLN A 510 16.09 -22.95 5.46
N THR A 511 15.69 -23.37 6.65
CA THR A 511 16.60 -23.69 7.74
C THR A 511 16.07 -24.84 8.59
N ASP A 512 17.00 -25.67 9.09
CA ASP A 512 16.72 -26.72 10.07
C ASP A 512 16.95 -26.25 11.52
N PHE A 513 17.40 -25.00 11.69
CA PHE A 513 17.79 -24.38 12.96
C PHE A 513 18.89 -25.15 13.71
N GLY A 514 19.64 -26.02 13.03
CA GLY A 514 20.58 -26.96 13.65
C GLY A 514 19.91 -28.04 14.49
N ILE A 515 18.60 -28.22 14.39
CA ILE A 515 17.82 -29.20 15.17
C ILE A 515 17.78 -30.54 14.41
N PRO A 516 18.23 -31.66 15.01
CA PRO A 516 18.21 -32.96 14.34
C PRO A 516 16.79 -33.41 13.98
N VAL A 517 16.65 -34.03 12.80
CA VAL A 517 15.40 -34.66 12.36
C VAL A 517 14.91 -35.69 13.38
N GLY A 518 13.62 -35.67 13.68
CA GLY A 518 13.00 -36.56 14.66
C GLY A 518 13.04 -36.06 16.12
N THR A 519 13.67 -34.90 16.38
CA THR A 519 13.70 -34.28 17.72
C THR A 519 12.29 -33.82 18.13
N LEU A 520 11.88 -34.09 19.37
CA LEU A 520 10.70 -33.45 19.95
C LEU A 520 11.05 -32.01 20.34
N ILE A 521 10.32 -31.05 19.77
CA ILE A 521 10.60 -29.63 19.94
C ILE A 521 10.23 -29.16 21.35
N THR A 522 11.17 -28.49 22.02
CA THR A 522 10.98 -27.88 23.33
C THR A 522 10.73 -26.37 23.21
N TRP A 523 10.35 -25.74 24.32
CA TRP A 523 10.22 -24.29 24.40
C TRP A 523 11.52 -23.56 24.03
N ASP A 524 12.65 -24.04 24.54
CA ASP A 524 13.98 -23.45 24.30
C ASP A 524 14.42 -23.53 22.83
N MET A 525 13.81 -24.42 22.04
CA MET A 525 14.02 -24.50 20.60
C MET A 525 13.10 -23.56 19.83
N VAL A 526 11.81 -23.49 20.18
CA VAL A 526 10.84 -22.69 19.39
C VAL A 526 10.87 -21.20 19.73
N TYR A 527 11.08 -20.84 21.00
CA TYR A 527 10.98 -19.46 21.45
C TYR A 527 12.02 -18.53 20.77
N PRO A 528 13.34 -18.80 20.86
CA PRO A 528 14.34 -17.91 20.27
C PRO A 528 14.26 -17.84 18.74
N HIS A 529 13.91 -18.97 18.08
CA HIS A 529 13.90 -19.05 16.62
C HIS A 529 12.60 -18.57 15.97
N VAL A 530 11.50 -18.46 16.72
CA VAL A 530 10.18 -18.14 16.15
C VAL A 530 9.46 -17.03 16.89
N LEU A 531 9.20 -17.20 18.19
CA LEU A 531 8.23 -16.35 18.91
C LEU A 531 8.86 -15.09 19.50
N ARG A 532 10.13 -15.12 19.88
CA ARG A 532 10.82 -14.02 20.56
C ARG A 532 10.84 -12.72 19.75
N PHE A 533 11.11 -12.80 18.45
CA PHE A 533 11.04 -11.64 17.55
C PHE A 533 9.65 -11.00 17.56
N HIS A 534 8.59 -11.80 17.38
CA HIS A 534 7.23 -11.29 17.33
C HIS A 534 6.75 -10.76 18.68
N TYR A 535 7.20 -11.37 19.77
CA TYR A 535 6.94 -10.88 21.13
C TYR A 535 7.51 -9.47 21.35
N LEU A 536 8.75 -9.24 20.93
CA LEU A 536 9.46 -7.96 21.12
C LEU A 536 9.10 -6.90 20.09
N ALA A 537 8.90 -7.27 18.82
CA ALA A 537 8.62 -6.30 17.76
C ALA A 537 7.13 -5.93 17.68
N PHE A 538 6.23 -6.84 18.07
CA PHE A 538 4.78 -6.66 17.94
C PHE A 538 4.04 -7.01 19.23
N PRO A 539 4.27 -6.26 20.33
CA PRO A 539 3.69 -6.57 21.65
C PRO A 539 2.16 -6.57 21.66
N ALA A 540 1.49 -5.94 20.69
CA ALA A 540 0.04 -6.04 20.51
C ALA A 540 -0.44 -7.50 20.35
N MET A 541 0.35 -8.38 19.74
CA MET A 541 0.04 -9.81 19.65
C MET A 541 -0.09 -10.46 21.04
N SER A 542 0.70 -9.98 22.00
CA SER A 542 0.71 -10.47 23.39
C SER A 542 -0.55 -10.09 24.18
N ARG A 543 -1.37 -9.15 23.67
CA ARG A 543 -2.70 -8.87 24.23
C ARG A 543 -3.67 -10.03 24.01
N TYR A 544 -3.46 -10.83 22.96
CA TYR A 544 -4.30 -11.99 22.62
C TYR A 544 -3.69 -13.29 23.13
N VAL A 545 -2.38 -13.48 22.94
CA VAL A 545 -1.64 -14.66 23.41
C VAL A 545 -0.28 -14.20 23.91
N ALA A 546 0.02 -14.36 25.21
CA ALA A 546 1.33 -14.02 25.76
C ALA A 546 2.45 -14.88 25.12
N LEU A 547 3.11 -14.34 24.09
CA LEU A 547 4.01 -15.09 23.21
C LEU A 547 5.32 -15.53 23.89
N ASN A 548 5.63 -14.98 25.05
CA ASN A 548 6.79 -15.35 25.88
C ASN A 548 6.47 -16.37 26.98
N LYS A 549 5.24 -16.91 27.02
CA LYS A 549 4.82 -17.90 28.04
C LYS A 549 4.42 -19.23 27.38
N PRO A 550 5.11 -20.35 27.70
CA PRO A 550 4.85 -21.64 27.05
C PRO A 550 3.40 -22.12 27.24
N ASP A 551 2.85 -21.99 28.45
CA ASP A 551 1.48 -22.41 28.77
C ASP A 551 0.42 -21.60 28.03
N ALA A 552 0.65 -20.29 27.83
CA ALA A 552 -0.27 -19.43 27.10
C ALA A 552 -0.29 -19.80 25.61
N VAL A 553 0.89 -20.01 25.01
CA VAL A 553 1.04 -20.46 23.62
C VAL A 553 0.40 -21.84 23.42
N MET A 554 0.62 -22.79 24.34
CA MET A 554 0.00 -24.11 24.28
C MET A 554 -1.52 -24.05 24.48
N GLY A 555 -2.01 -23.18 25.36
CA GLY A 555 -3.45 -22.94 25.55
C GLY A 555 -4.13 -22.38 24.29
N ALA A 556 -3.41 -21.60 23.48
CA ALA A 556 -3.88 -21.04 22.21
C ALA A 556 -3.55 -21.90 20.97
N LYS A 557 -3.04 -23.12 21.16
CA LYS A 557 -2.54 -24.03 20.10
C LYS A 557 -3.41 -24.06 18.85
N ASN A 558 -4.70 -24.36 18.98
CA ASN A 558 -5.56 -24.57 17.82
C ASN A 558 -5.74 -23.28 17.02
N THR A 559 -5.86 -22.15 17.71
CA THR A 559 -5.94 -20.82 17.08
C THR A 559 -4.66 -20.48 16.35
N ILE A 560 -3.49 -20.69 16.97
CA ILE A 560 -2.20 -20.42 16.34
C ILE A 560 -2.01 -21.32 15.11
N LEU A 561 -2.23 -22.62 15.24
CA LEU A 561 -2.10 -23.58 14.13
C LEU A 561 -3.01 -23.22 12.95
N ALA A 562 -4.25 -22.76 13.22
CA ALA A 562 -5.13 -22.29 12.18
C ALA A 562 -4.54 -21.04 11.50
N ARG A 563 -4.16 -20.02 12.27
CA ARG A 563 -3.76 -18.69 11.78
C ARG A 563 -2.42 -18.68 11.02
N ILE A 564 -1.54 -19.66 11.26
CA ILE A 564 -0.28 -19.84 10.50
C ILE A 564 -0.43 -20.72 9.25
N ALA A 565 -1.60 -21.30 9.01
CA ALA A 565 -1.83 -22.18 7.85
C ALA A 565 -1.93 -21.39 6.54
N ASP A 566 -1.58 -22.03 5.42
CA ASP A 566 -1.52 -21.36 4.10
C ASP A 566 -2.86 -20.76 3.66
N VAL A 567 -3.99 -21.37 4.05
CA VAL A 567 -5.34 -20.85 3.73
C VAL A 567 -5.59 -19.45 4.30
N TYR A 568 -4.83 -19.03 5.32
CA TYR A 568 -4.94 -17.71 5.93
C TYR A 568 -3.99 -16.67 5.33
N LYS A 569 -2.94 -17.03 4.56
CA LYS A 569 -1.89 -16.11 4.07
C LYS A 569 -2.44 -14.85 3.38
N GLY A 570 -3.46 -15.03 2.53
CA GLY A 570 -4.12 -13.94 1.80
C GLY A 570 -5.16 -13.15 2.60
N THR A 571 -5.32 -13.42 3.89
CA THR A 571 -6.40 -12.84 4.73
C THR A 571 -5.85 -11.84 5.75
N THR A 572 -6.73 -11.02 6.33
CA THR A 572 -6.38 -10.14 7.46
C THR A 572 -6.13 -10.91 8.76
N LEU A 573 -6.40 -12.21 8.77
CA LEU A 573 -6.31 -13.07 9.94
C LEU A 573 -5.03 -13.90 9.97
N TYR A 574 -4.09 -13.71 9.03
CA TYR A 574 -2.85 -14.47 9.04
C TYR A 574 -1.97 -14.12 10.26
N MET A 575 -1.31 -15.12 10.83
CA MET A 575 -0.30 -14.93 11.87
C MET A 575 1.10 -15.29 11.35
N PRO A 576 2.11 -14.43 11.57
CA PRO A 576 2.00 -13.08 12.10
C PRO A 576 1.35 -12.14 11.07
N VAL A 577 0.72 -11.07 11.54
CA VAL A 577 0.03 -10.10 10.66
C VAL A 577 0.99 -9.56 9.60
N VAL A 578 2.23 -9.24 9.99
CA VAL A 578 3.31 -8.75 9.11
C VAL A 578 3.93 -9.82 8.18
N ARG A 579 3.39 -11.04 8.16
CA ARG A 579 3.85 -12.16 7.32
C ARG A 579 5.32 -12.52 7.50
N SER A 580 5.95 -12.12 8.60
CA SER A 580 7.39 -12.28 8.82
C SER A 580 7.86 -13.71 9.09
N MET A 581 6.95 -14.60 9.53
CA MET A 581 7.32 -15.95 9.92
C MET A 581 7.55 -16.84 8.69
N SER A 582 8.79 -17.32 8.52
CA SER A 582 9.19 -18.19 7.40
C SER A 582 8.46 -19.54 7.42
N PRO A 583 8.40 -20.26 6.29
CA PRO A 583 7.90 -21.64 6.26
C PRO A 583 8.58 -22.55 7.30
N SER A 584 9.90 -22.42 7.48
CA SER A 584 10.66 -23.18 8.49
C SER A 584 10.26 -22.82 9.91
N GLN A 585 10.05 -21.54 10.21
CA GLN A 585 9.58 -21.09 11.52
C GLN A 585 8.15 -21.57 11.80
N ARG A 586 7.25 -21.53 10.81
CA ARG A 586 5.89 -22.06 10.94
C ARG A 586 5.91 -23.56 11.21
N ALA A 587 6.73 -24.32 10.48
CA ALA A 587 6.88 -25.76 10.71
C ALA A 587 7.42 -26.06 12.11
N LEU A 588 8.42 -25.30 12.59
CA LEU A 588 9.00 -25.49 13.92
C LEU A 588 7.96 -25.23 15.02
N LEU A 589 7.19 -24.16 14.87
CA LEU A 589 6.08 -23.83 15.77
C LEU A 589 4.97 -24.89 15.72
N SER A 590 4.61 -25.38 14.54
CA SER A 590 3.65 -26.47 14.39
C SER A 590 4.13 -27.75 15.08
N ALA A 591 5.41 -28.12 14.94
CA ALA A 591 5.99 -29.29 15.59
C ALA A 591 5.92 -29.19 17.13
N TYR A 592 6.30 -28.03 17.69
CA TYR A 592 6.13 -27.74 19.12
C TYR A 592 4.67 -27.88 19.57
N LEU A 593 3.74 -27.20 18.90
CA LEU A 593 2.33 -27.17 19.28
C LEU A 593 1.67 -28.54 19.16
N THR A 594 2.01 -29.31 18.13
CA THR A 594 1.43 -30.64 17.87
C THR A 594 2.14 -31.77 18.61
N GLN A 595 3.30 -31.50 19.21
CA GLN A 595 4.18 -32.51 19.82
C GLN A 595 4.59 -33.59 18.79
N THR A 596 4.76 -33.18 17.53
CA THR A 596 5.24 -34.04 16.47
C THR A 596 6.76 -33.93 16.34
N PRO A 597 7.46 -35.02 15.97
CA PRO A 597 8.90 -34.96 15.72
C PRO A 597 9.26 -33.97 14.62
N TRP A 598 10.34 -33.21 14.82
CA TRP A 598 10.83 -32.21 13.87
C TRP A 598 11.13 -32.81 12.50
N GLN A 599 10.60 -32.16 11.47
CA GLN A 599 10.91 -32.42 10.07
C GLN A 599 11.07 -31.04 9.41
N PRO A 600 12.30 -30.61 9.09
CA PRO A 600 12.49 -29.35 8.39
C PRO A 600 11.80 -29.40 7.02
N PRO A 601 11.17 -28.30 6.56
CA PRO A 601 10.65 -28.23 5.20
C PRO A 601 11.77 -28.50 4.19
N GLN A 602 11.46 -29.29 3.16
CA GLN A 602 12.37 -29.56 2.03
C GLN A 602 12.31 -28.45 0.99
#